data_AF-A0A090QXF1-F1
#
_entry.id   AF-A0A090QXF1-F1
#
_cell.length_a   1.000
_cell.length_b   1.000
_cell.length_c   1.000
_cell.angle_alpha   90.00
_cell.angle_beta   90.00
_cell.angle_gamma   90.00
#
_symmetry.space_group_name_H-M   'P 1'
#
loop_
_entity.id
_entity.type
_entity.pdbx_description
1 polymer ?
#
loop_
_entity_poly.entity_id
_entity_poly.type
_entity_poly.pdbx_seq_one_letter_code
_entity_poly.pdbx_strand_id
1 'polypeptide(L)'
;MSLTDTVAAFESGLGGGATTALSYAMLGTFAVAISRSGITDVLAQKVIKRLSGTENAAAATGVKYSVISILALLAISSQNAIPVHIAFIPIVIPPLLHVFAKLKLDRRLIACVLTFGLVTPYMLLPVGFGGIFLNNILLKNLHDNGLDVTAAQVPYAMIIPAAGMLFGLLVAVFFSYRKPREYSVEKILANEPEHKTINMRHVYIAIVAIVAALGAQIYSGSMIIGGLMGFMVFTFGGVIKWKETHDVFTKGVHMMAMIGFIMIAAAGFAR
;
A
#
# COMPACT_ATOMS: atom_id res chain seq x y z
N MET A 1 6.26 16.70 -30.67
CA MET A 1 7.23 15.60 -30.63
C MET A 1 6.98 14.68 -31.80
N SER A 2 8.02 14.25 -32.51
CA SER A 2 7.90 13.17 -33.50
C SER A 2 7.75 11.81 -32.79
N LEU A 3 7.37 10.76 -33.53
CA LEU A 3 7.34 9.40 -32.99
C LEU A 3 8.71 8.99 -32.45
N THR A 4 9.78 9.36 -33.16
CA THR A 4 11.16 9.10 -32.76
C THR A 4 11.54 9.82 -31.47
N ASP A 5 11.13 11.08 -31.31
CA ASP A 5 11.38 11.84 -30.07
C ASP A 5 10.60 11.25 -28.89
N THR A 6 9.41 10.71 -29.15
CA THR A 6 8.55 10.09 -28.13
C THR A 6 9.16 8.77 -27.65
N VAL A 7 9.69 7.96 -28.57
CA VAL A 7 10.40 6.72 -28.26
C VAL A 7 11.70 7.00 -27.52
N ALA A 8 12.48 7.99 -27.97
CA ALA A 8 13.72 8.39 -27.30
C ALA A 8 13.49 8.93 -25.87
N ALA A 9 12.42 9.71 -25.66
CA ALA A 9 12.03 10.17 -24.32
C ALA A 9 11.65 8.98 -23.41
N PHE A 10 10.88 8.02 -23.93
CA PHE A 10 10.53 6.80 -23.21
C PHE A 10 11.76 5.95 -22.83
N GLU A 11 12.66 5.69 -23.79
CA GLU A 11 13.88 4.91 -23.58
C GLU A 11 14.82 5.56 -22.56
N SER A 12 14.98 6.89 -22.63
CA SER A 12 15.75 7.67 -21.65
C SER A 12 15.16 7.57 -20.23
N GLY A 13 13.83 7.50 -20.12
CA GLY A 13 13.12 7.26 -18.86
C GLY A 13 13.41 5.91 -18.23
N LEU A 14 13.58 4.85 -19.04
CA LEU A 14 13.85 3.49 -18.55
C LEU A 14 15.14 3.42 -17.72
N GLY A 15 16.20 4.11 -18.16
CA GLY A 15 17.50 4.11 -17.48
C GLY A 15 17.47 4.68 -16.06
N GLY A 16 16.64 5.70 -15.81
CA GLY A 16 16.41 6.27 -14.48
C GLY A 16 15.53 5.40 -13.56
N GLY A 17 14.86 4.40 -14.14
CA GLY A 17 13.89 3.55 -13.46
C GLY A 17 14.44 2.35 -12.72
N ALA A 18 15.72 1.98 -12.91
CA ALA A 18 16.29 0.75 -12.37
C ALA A 18 16.23 0.69 -10.83
N THR A 19 16.58 1.79 -10.14
CA THR A 19 16.49 1.90 -8.68
C THR A 19 15.06 1.72 -8.19
N THR A 20 14.10 2.27 -8.93
CA THR A 20 12.67 2.16 -8.65
C THR A 20 12.20 0.72 -8.84
N ALA A 21 12.59 0.07 -9.95
CA ALA A 21 12.30 -1.35 -10.22
C ALA A 21 12.80 -2.25 -9.08
N LEU A 22 14.05 -2.05 -8.67
CA LEU A 22 14.67 -2.82 -7.60
C LEU A 22 13.99 -2.59 -6.25
N SER A 23 13.60 -1.35 -5.95
CA SER A 23 12.84 -1.02 -4.75
C SER A 23 11.49 -1.75 -4.71
N TYR A 24 10.78 -1.79 -5.85
CA TYR A 24 9.51 -2.51 -5.98
C TYR A 24 9.69 -4.03 -5.85
N ALA A 25 10.73 -4.60 -6.45
CA ALA A 25 11.07 -6.02 -6.29
C ALA A 25 11.33 -6.38 -4.82
N MET A 26 12.10 -5.55 -4.10
CA MET A 26 12.40 -5.77 -2.68
C MET A 26 11.15 -5.61 -1.80
N LEU A 27 10.30 -4.62 -2.07
CA LEU A 27 9.04 -4.45 -1.35
C LEU A 27 8.08 -5.61 -1.58
N GLY A 28 7.96 -6.08 -2.82
CA GLY A 28 7.14 -7.25 -3.14
C GLY A 28 7.64 -8.49 -2.42
N THR A 29 8.96 -8.70 -2.41
CA THR A 29 9.60 -9.80 -1.68
C THR A 29 9.29 -9.73 -0.18
N PHE A 30 9.41 -8.54 0.40
CA PHE A 30 9.08 -8.31 1.80
C PHE A 30 7.58 -8.52 2.10
N ALA A 31 6.68 -8.09 1.21
CA ALA A 31 5.25 -8.30 1.36
C ALA A 31 4.88 -9.80 1.34
N VAL A 32 5.47 -10.57 0.42
CA VAL A 32 5.29 -12.04 0.37
C VAL A 32 5.89 -12.71 1.61
N ALA A 33 7.00 -12.20 2.15
CA ALA A 33 7.57 -12.69 3.40
C ALA A 33 6.65 -12.44 4.60
N ILE A 34 6.05 -11.25 4.69
CA ILE A 34 5.09 -10.89 5.73
C ILE A 34 3.86 -11.77 5.66
N SER A 35 3.29 -12.02 4.47
CA SER A 35 2.08 -12.85 4.35
C SER A 35 2.31 -14.27 4.87
N ARG A 36 3.51 -14.85 4.63
CA ARG A 36 3.89 -16.17 5.18
C ARG A 36 4.07 -16.21 6.70
N SER A 37 4.24 -15.07 7.36
CA SER A 37 4.39 -15.03 8.81
C SER A 37 3.09 -15.27 9.58
N GLY A 38 1.93 -15.13 8.91
CA GLY A 38 0.61 -15.25 9.53
C GLY A 38 0.19 -14.04 10.39
N ILE A 39 1.01 -12.98 10.48
CA ILE A 39 0.66 -11.77 11.25
C ILE A 39 -0.64 -11.12 10.77
N THR A 40 -0.87 -11.16 9.46
CA THR A 40 -2.07 -10.59 8.83
C THR A 40 -3.30 -11.45 9.05
N ASP A 41 -3.14 -12.78 9.17
CA ASP A 41 -4.22 -13.69 9.53
C ASP A 41 -4.66 -13.49 10.99
N VAL A 42 -3.72 -13.22 11.90
CA VAL A 42 -4.05 -12.84 13.29
C VAL A 42 -4.93 -11.59 13.31
N LEU A 43 -4.59 -10.59 12.50
CA LEU A 43 -5.37 -9.36 12.39
C LEU A 43 -6.80 -9.67 11.90
N ALA A 44 -6.92 -10.45 10.82
CA ALA A 44 -8.22 -10.85 10.28
C ALA A 44 -9.04 -11.64 11.30
N GLN A 45 -8.49 -12.67 11.93
CA GLN A 45 -9.16 -13.47 12.95
C GLN A 45 -9.61 -12.64 14.16
N LYS A 46 -8.82 -11.66 14.60
CA LYS A 46 -9.20 -10.76 15.70
C LYS A 46 -10.39 -9.88 15.34
N VAL A 47 -10.46 -9.40 14.10
CA VAL A 47 -11.62 -8.64 13.59
C VAL A 47 -12.84 -9.56 13.46
N ILE A 48 -12.69 -10.76 12.89
CA ILE A 48 -13.77 -11.76 12.78
C ILE A 48 -14.31 -12.16 14.16
N LYS A 49 -13.44 -12.38 15.15
CA LYS A 49 -13.87 -12.75 16.51
C LYS A 49 -14.69 -11.64 17.17
N ARG A 50 -14.31 -10.37 16.98
CA ARG A 50 -15.12 -9.22 17.44
C ARG A 50 -16.48 -9.16 16.73
N LEU A 51 -16.53 -9.52 15.45
CA LEU A 51 -17.77 -9.58 14.67
C LEU A 51 -18.71 -10.69 15.14
N SER A 52 -18.19 -11.91 15.31
CA SER A 52 -18.99 -13.09 15.69
C SER A 52 -19.53 -13.04 17.12
N GLY A 53 -18.95 -12.22 18.01
CA GLY A 53 -19.49 -11.99 19.35
C GLY A 53 -20.65 -10.98 19.40
N THR A 54 -21.11 -10.48 18.25
CA THR A 54 -22.05 -9.36 18.17
C THR A 54 -23.31 -9.77 17.39
N GLU A 55 -24.33 -10.29 18.07
CA GLU A 55 -25.60 -10.72 17.44
C GLU A 55 -26.51 -9.53 17.02
N ASN A 56 -26.19 -8.31 17.46
CA ASN A 56 -26.98 -7.11 17.18
C ASN A 56 -26.59 -6.46 15.83
N ALA A 57 -27.59 -6.23 14.95
CA ALA A 57 -27.41 -5.59 13.65
C ALA A 57 -26.82 -4.16 13.72
N ALA A 58 -27.17 -3.40 14.77
CA ALA A 58 -26.61 -2.06 15.02
C ALA A 58 -25.10 -2.13 15.34
N ALA A 59 -24.70 -3.13 16.13
CA ALA A 59 -23.31 -3.30 16.51
C ALA A 59 -22.46 -3.90 15.36
N ALA A 60 -23.04 -4.75 14.50
CA ALA A 60 -22.42 -5.15 13.24
C ALA A 60 -22.15 -3.95 12.30
N THR A 61 -23.08 -2.98 12.25
CA THR A 61 -22.90 -1.73 11.51
C THR A 61 -21.79 -0.86 12.11
N GLY A 62 -21.70 -0.79 13.44
CA GLY A 62 -20.60 -0.12 14.15
C GLY A 62 -19.23 -0.72 13.81
N VAL A 63 -19.11 -2.06 13.81
CA VAL A 63 -17.85 -2.70 13.45
C VAL A 63 -17.50 -2.47 11.98
N LYS A 64 -18.48 -2.51 11.06
CA LYS A 64 -18.28 -2.20 9.64
C LYS A 64 -17.62 -0.83 9.44
N TYR A 65 -18.19 0.22 10.02
CA TYR A 65 -17.62 1.57 9.91
C TYR A 65 -16.28 1.68 10.64
N SER A 66 -16.09 1.00 11.78
CA SER A 66 -14.80 0.97 12.46
C SER A 66 -13.68 0.39 11.59
N VAL A 67 -13.94 -0.69 10.84
CA VAL A 67 -12.96 -1.29 9.92
C VAL A 67 -12.62 -0.31 8.80
N ILE A 68 -13.62 0.33 8.19
CA ILE A 68 -13.40 1.35 7.14
C ILE A 68 -12.56 2.52 7.70
N SER A 69 -12.92 3.04 8.88
CA SER A 69 -12.22 4.15 9.51
C SER A 69 -10.78 3.79 9.88
N ILE A 70 -10.54 2.59 10.42
CA ILE A 70 -9.19 2.11 10.72
C ILE A 70 -8.36 2.00 9.45
N LEU A 71 -8.92 1.45 8.37
CA LEU A 71 -8.23 1.36 7.07
C LEU A 71 -7.91 2.75 6.51
N ALA A 72 -8.83 3.71 6.64
CA ALA A 72 -8.59 5.09 6.23
C ALA A 72 -7.47 5.75 7.04
N LEU A 73 -7.50 5.63 8.37
CA LEU A 73 -6.47 6.17 9.25
C LEU A 73 -5.10 5.53 8.99
N LEU A 74 -5.09 4.21 8.76
CA LEU A 74 -3.88 3.47 8.44
C LEU A 74 -3.31 3.89 7.09
N ALA A 75 -4.16 4.09 6.08
CA ALA A 75 -3.77 4.62 4.77
C ALA A 75 -3.14 6.03 4.89
N ILE A 76 -3.81 6.95 5.59
CA ILE A 76 -3.31 8.32 5.82
C ILE A 76 -1.97 8.30 6.58
N SER A 77 -1.84 7.41 7.56
CA SER A 77 -0.62 7.30 8.38
C SER A 77 0.54 6.62 7.64
N SER A 78 0.26 5.73 6.69
CA SER A 78 1.25 4.91 5.95
C SER A 78 2.21 5.70 5.06
N GLN A 79 2.03 7.01 4.96
CA GLN A 79 2.87 7.91 4.17
C GLN A 79 3.48 9.02 5.02
N ASN A 80 2.70 9.52 5.97
CA ASN A 80 3.05 10.70 6.77
C ASN A 80 3.82 10.33 8.04
N ALA A 81 3.50 9.19 8.66
CA ALA A 81 4.11 8.74 9.90
C ALA A 81 5.17 7.65 9.69
N ILE A 82 4.85 6.66 8.85
CA ILE A 82 5.73 5.52 8.57
C ILE A 82 5.74 5.29 7.06
N PRO A 83 6.89 5.33 6.35
CA PRO A 83 6.94 5.28 4.88
C PRO A 83 6.73 3.86 4.32
N VAL A 84 5.53 3.29 4.46
CA VAL A 84 5.18 1.91 4.04
C VAL A 84 4.07 1.82 2.99
N HIS A 85 3.56 2.94 2.52
CA HIS A 85 2.41 3.04 1.62
C HIS A 85 2.42 2.16 0.38
N ILE A 86 3.59 1.89 -0.19
CA ILE A 86 3.72 1.06 -1.40
C ILE A 86 3.45 -0.42 -1.08
N ALA A 87 3.96 -0.93 0.05
CA ALA A 87 3.75 -2.32 0.47
C ALA A 87 2.43 -2.52 1.21
N PHE A 88 1.78 -1.43 1.62
CA PHE A 88 0.62 -1.45 2.49
C PHE A 88 -0.57 -2.25 1.93
N ILE A 89 -0.98 -1.98 0.69
CA ILE A 89 -2.17 -2.62 0.09
C ILE A 89 -1.96 -4.13 -0.09
N PRO A 90 -0.87 -4.62 -0.72
CA PRO A 90 -0.64 -6.04 -0.88
C PRO A 90 -0.57 -6.82 0.44
N ILE A 91 -0.11 -6.18 1.53
CA ILE A 91 0.01 -6.82 2.83
C ILE A 91 -1.34 -6.88 3.56
N VAL A 92 -2.06 -5.77 3.62
CA VAL A 92 -3.20 -5.63 4.54
C VAL A 92 -4.51 -6.10 3.93
N ILE A 93 -4.69 -5.96 2.61
CA ILE A 93 -5.98 -6.18 1.96
C ILE A 93 -6.33 -7.65 1.75
N PRO A 94 -5.46 -8.52 1.20
CA PRO A 94 -5.82 -9.92 0.93
C PRO A 94 -6.36 -10.66 2.17
N PRO A 95 -5.73 -10.54 3.36
CA PRO A 95 -6.18 -11.23 4.59
C PRO A 95 -7.51 -10.69 5.12
N LEU A 96 -7.84 -9.43 4.82
CA LEU A 96 -9.12 -8.83 5.19
C LEU A 96 -10.25 -9.14 4.20
N LEU A 97 -9.99 -9.81 3.08
CA LEU A 97 -11.05 -10.15 2.11
C LEU A 97 -12.16 -11.01 2.72
N HIS A 98 -11.80 -11.94 3.61
CA HIS A 98 -12.79 -12.74 4.34
C HIS A 98 -13.60 -11.90 5.33
N VAL A 99 -12.95 -10.98 6.05
CA VAL A 99 -13.61 -9.99 6.92
C VAL A 99 -14.62 -9.16 6.11
N PHE A 100 -14.22 -8.66 4.94
CA PHE A 100 -15.09 -7.87 4.08
C PHE A 100 -16.29 -8.67 3.57
N ALA A 101 -16.07 -9.93 3.20
CA ALA A 101 -17.15 -10.82 2.77
C ALA A 101 -18.17 -11.07 3.90
N LYS A 102 -17.71 -11.37 5.12
CA LYS A 102 -18.59 -11.53 6.29
C LYS A 102 -19.37 -10.25 6.62
N LEU A 103 -18.74 -9.09 6.48
CA LEU A 103 -19.35 -7.78 6.69
C LEU A 103 -20.22 -7.29 5.52
N LYS A 104 -20.34 -8.07 4.44
CA LYS A 104 -20.98 -7.68 3.17
C LYS A 104 -20.49 -6.32 2.67
N LEU A 105 -19.20 -6.04 2.85
CA LEU A 105 -18.54 -4.79 2.47
C LEU A 105 -18.19 -4.79 0.99
N ASP A 106 -18.60 -3.75 0.27
CA ASP A 106 -18.19 -3.58 -1.13
C ASP A 106 -16.68 -3.29 -1.21
N ARG A 107 -15.93 -4.14 -1.89
CA ARG A 107 -14.49 -3.98 -2.09
C ARG A 107 -14.15 -2.70 -2.87
N ARG A 108 -15.08 -2.18 -3.67
CA ARG A 108 -14.91 -0.91 -4.40
C ARG A 108 -14.95 0.28 -3.44
N LEU A 109 -15.79 0.22 -2.40
CA LEU A 109 -15.79 1.21 -1.33
C LEU A 109 -14.43 1.23 -0.61
N ILE A 110 -13.91 0.05 -0.26
CA ILE A 110 -12.60 -0.08 0.36
C ILE A 110 -11.52 0.49 -0.55
N ALA A 111 -11.55 0.20 -1.85
CA ALA A 111 -10.63 0.80 -2.81
C ALA A 111 -10.72 2.33 -2.83
N CYS A 112 -11.93 2.92 -2.86
CA CYS A 112 -12.09 4.38 -2.80
C CYS A 112 -11.53 4.99 -1.51
N VAL A 113 -11.78 4.35 -0.37
CA VAL A 113 -11.29 4.80 0.94
C VAL A 113 -9.76 4.75 0.99
N LEU A 114 -9.16 3.66 0.51
CA LEU A 114 -7.71 3.51 0.45
C LEU A 114 -7.10 4.51 -0.53
N THR A 115 -7.67 4.68 -1.72
CA THR A 115 -7.21 5.65 -2.71
C THR A 115 -7.26 7.07 -2.14
N PHE A 116 -8.36 7.46 -1.51
CA PHE A 116 -8.44 8.76 -0.83
C PHE A 116 -7.36 8.87 0.26
N GLY A 117 -7.27 7.89 1.16
CA GLY A 117 -6.34 7.90 2.28
C GLY A 117 -4.87 7.87 1.87
N LEU A 118 -4.54 7.36 0.68
CA LEU A 118 -3.18 7.31 0.15
C LEU A 118 -2.86 8.48 -0.77
N VAL A 119 -3.82 9.12 -1.41
CA VAL A 119 -3.54 10.16 -2.42
C VAL A 119 -3.72 11.56 -1.85
N THR A 120 -4.84 11.79 -1.18
CA THR A 120 -5.21 13.13 -0.71
C THR A 120 -4.24 13.71 0.33
N PRO A 121 -3.69 12.93 1.29
CA PRO A 121 -2.80 13.50 2.31
C PRO A 121 -1.51 14.08 1.74
N TYR A 122 -0.85 13.40 0.78
CA TYR A 122 0.40 13.92 0.23
C TYR A 122 0.21 15.16 -0.65
N MET A 123 -1.01 15.40 -1.14
CA MET A 123 -1.36 16.59 -1.93
C MET A 123 -1.49 17.85 -1.07
N LEU A 124 -1.85 17.71 0.22
CA LEU A 124 -2.18 18.83 1.09
C LEU A 124 -1.20 19.01 2.26
N LEU A 125 -0.67 17.93 2.80
CA LEU A 125 0.12 17.96 4.03
C LEU A 125 1.61 17.91 3.69
N PRO A 126 2.39 18.98 3.93
CA PRO A 126 3.81 19.02 3.64
C PRO A 126 4.64 18.30 4.72
N VAL A 127 4.20 17.11 5.14
CA VAL A 127 4.86 16.25 6.14
C VAL A 127 5.12 14.87 5.55
N GLY A 128 6.15 14.18 6.02
CA GLY A 128 6.53 12.86 5.51
C GLY A 128 6.68 12.85 3.98
N PHE A 129 6.01 11.89 3.31
CA PHE A 129 6.02 11.83 1.85
C PHE A 129 5.36 13.03 1.16
N GLY A 130 4.34 13.66 1.78
CA GLY A 130 3.73 14.85 1.20
C GLY A 130 4.69 16.03 1.08
N GLY A 131 5.59 16.19 2.06
CA GLY A 131 6.67 17.18 1.96
C GLY A 131 7.61 16.92 0.78
N ILE A 132 7.98 15.65 0.55
CA ILE A 132 8.82 15.23 -0.59
C ILE A 132 8.08 15.46 -1.91
N PHE A 133 6.82 15.04 -2.00
CA PHE A 133 6.01 15.20 -3.20
C PHE A 133 5.84 16.68 -3.56
N LEU A 134 5.43 17.52 -2.61
CA LEU A 134 5.12 18.93 -2.88
C LEU A 134 6.39 19.73 -3.20
N ASN A 135 7.45 19.58 -2.41
CA ASN A 135 8.63 20.46 -2.50
C ASN A 135 9.75 19.88 -3.37
N ASN A 136 10.00 18.56 -3.32
CA ASN A 136 11.16 17.95 -3.99
C ASN A 136 10.81 17.39 -5.37
N ILE A 137 9.54 17.04 -5.61
CA ILE A 137 9.08 16.48 -6.88
C ILE A 137 8.28 17.54 -7.64
N LEU A 138 7.11 17.95 -7.14
CA LEU A 138 6.18 18.79 -7.87
C LEU A 138 6.76 20.19 -8.10
N LEU A 139 7.17 20.89 -7.03
CA LEU A 139 7.79 22.22 -7.16
C LEU A 139 9.03 22.20 -8.06
N LYS A 140 9.90 21.20 -7.87
CA LYS A 140 11.11 21.04 -8.68
C LYS A 140 10.77 20.87 -10.17
N ASN A 141 9.85 19.96 -10.51
CA ASN A 141 9.45 19.76 -11.90
C ASN A 141 8.79 21.02 -12.49
N LEU A 142 8.02 21.79 -11.70
CA LEU A 142 7.45 23.06 -12.16
C LEU A 142 8.54 24.09 -12.49
N HIS A 143 9.57 24.21 -11.63
CA HIS A 143 10.73 25.07 -11.87
C HIS A 143 11.56 24.63 -13.07
N ASP A 144 11.85 23.32 -13.18
CA ASP A 144 12.59 22.74 -14.30
C ASP A 144 11.87 22.97 -15.65
N ASN A 145 10.53 23.12 -15.62
CA ASN A 145 9.69 23.48 -16.78
C ASN A 145 9.47 24.99 -16.95
N GLY A 146 10.18 25.84 -16.21
CA GLY A 146 10.18 27.30 -16.39
C GLY A 146 9.04 28.06 -15.70
N LEU A 147 8.29 27.43 -14.79
CA LEU A 147 7.26 28.12 -14.00
C LEU A 147 7.88 28.67 -12.71
N ASP A 148 7.77 29.96 -12.48
CA ASP A 148 8.22 30.60 -11.23
C ASP A 148 7.10 30.53 -10.18
N VAL A 149 7.14 29.47 -9.35
CA VAL A 149 6.13 29.17 -8.33
C VAL A 149 6.80 29.06 -6.97
N THR A 150 6.19 29.60 -5.92
CA THR A 150 6.70 29.46 -4.56
C THR A 150 6.20 28.17 -3.90
N ALA A 151 6.97 27.59 -2.98
CA ALA A 151 6.59 26.38 -2.26
C ALA A 151 5.22 26.48 -1.55
N ALA A 152 4.85 27.68 -1.08
CA ALA A 152 3.56 27.93 -0.43
C ALA A 152 2.37 27.88 -1.39
N GLN A 153 2.57 28.12 -2.68
CA GLN A 153 1.48 28.10 -3.68
C GLN A 153 1.10 26.68 -4.10
N VAL A 154 2.02 25.71 -4.00
CA VAL A 154 1.79 24.34 -4.45
C VAL A 154 0.68 23.63 -3.67
N PRO A 155 0.67 23.61 -2.32
CA PRO A 155 -0.44 23.01 -1.57
C PRO A 155 -1.78 23.70 -1.83
N TYR A 156 -1.78 25.02 -2.02
CA TYR A 156 -2.99 25.79 -2.34
C TYR A 156 -3.60 25.37 -3.68
N ALA A 157 -2.78 25.19 -4.71
CA ALA A 157 -3.24 24.69 -6.01
C ALA A 157 -3.80 23.26 -5.90
N MET A 158 -3.23 22.44 -5.02
CA MET A 158 -3.65 21.06 -4.79
C MET A 158 -4.97 20.92 -3.99
N ILE A 159 -5.51 22.01 -3.41
CA ILE A 159 -6.83 22.01 -2.75
C ILE A 159 -7.93 21.61 -3.74
N ILE A 160 -7.87 22.05 -4.99
CA ILE A 160 -8.90 21.74 -5.99
C ILE A 160 -8.95 20.22 -6.28
N PRO A 161 -7.83 19.55 -6.65
CA PRO A 161 -7.79 18.08 -6.74
C PRO A 161 -8.20 17.37 -5.45
N ALA A 162 -7.71 17.83 -4.30
CA ALA A 162 -8.00 17.20 -3.01
C ALA A 162 -9.50 17.29 -2.64
N ALA A 163 -10.15 18.42 -2.92
CA ALA A 163 -11.58 18.60 -2.73
C ALA A 163 -12.38 17.66 -3.66
N GLY A 164 -11.93 17.48 -4.91
CA GLY A 164 -12.52 16.49 -5.83
C GLY A 164 -12.42 15.05 -5.30
N MET A 165 -11.27 14.67 -4.73
CA MET A 165 -11.06 13.36 -4.11
C MET A 165 -11.96 13.16 -2.87
N LEU A 166 -12.09 14.19 -2.04
CA LEU A 166 -12.99 14.16 -0.88
C LEU A 166 -14.45 14.03 -1.32
N PHE A 167 -14.88 14.82 -2.31
CA PHE A 167 -16.23 14.73 -2.86
C PHE A 167 -16.49 13.34 -3.45
N GLY A 168 -15.55 12.79 -4.22
CA GLY A 168 -15.63 11.44 -4.76
C GLY A 168 -15.76 10.37 -3.67
N LEU A 169 -15.01 10.51 -2.56
CA LEU A 169 -15.13 9.62 -1.41
C LEU A 169 -16.51 9.72 -0.76
N LEU A 170 -17.03 10.93 -0.54
CA LEU A 170 -18.35 11.14 0.04
C LEU A 170 -19.43 10.51 -0.83
N VAL A 171 -19.37 10.70 -2.15
CA VAL A 171 -20.28 10.05 -3.10
C VAL A 171 -20.15 8.54 -3.03
N ALA A 172 -18.93 7.99 -2.97
CA ALA A 172 -18.68 6.56 -2.87
C ALA A 172 -19.27 5.95 -1.58
N VAL A 173 -19.07 6.61 -0.44
CA VAL A 173 -19.51 6.15 0.90
C VAL A 173 -21.02 6.28 1.06
N PHE A 174 -21.60 7.44 0.72
CA PHE A 174 -23.00 7.74 1.01
C PHE A 174 -23.96 7.31 -0.10
N PHE A 175 -23.52 7.27 -1.36
CA PHE A 175 -24.41 7.02 -2.50
C PHE A 175 -24.05 5.75 -3.28
N SER A 176 -22.84 5.65 -3.87
CA SER A 176 -22.52 4.61 -4.85
C SER A 176 -22.40 3.20 -4.25
N TYR A 177 -21.71 3.05 -3.13
CA TYR A 177 -21.36 1.73 -2.57
C TYR A 177 -21.97 1.48 -1.18
N ARG A 178 -23.07 2.18 -0.85
CA ARG A 178 -23.76 2.02 0.44
C ARG A 178 -24.40 0.63 0.64
N LYS A 179 -24.78 -0.03 -0.46
CA LYS A 179 -25.53 -1.29 -0.43
C LYS A 179 -24.65 -2.46 -0.01
N PRO A 180 -25.14 -3.39 0.82
CA PRO A 180 -24.39 -4.59 1.16
C PRO A 180 -24.13 -5.43 -0.09
N ARG A 181 -22.95 -6.02 -0.18
CA ARG A 181 -22.55 -6.87 -1.31
C ARG A 181 -22.06 -8.23 -0.83
N GLU A 182 -22.61 -9.28 -1.43
CA GLU A 182 -22.23 -10.66 -1.12
C GLU A 182 -21.10 -11.12 -2.03
N TYR A 183 -20.11 -11.76 -1.41
CA TYR A 183 -18.97 -12.35 -2.08
C TYR A 183 -18.90 -13.83 -1.71
N SER A 184 -18.58 -14.69 -2.68
CA SER A 184 -18.36 -16.11 -2.42
C SER A 184 -17.10 -16.28 -1.56
N VAL A 185 -17.30 -16.76 -0.32
CA VAL A 185 -16.21 -17.03 0.63
C VAL A 185 -15.32 -18.17 0.12
N GLU A 186 -15.90 -19.17 -0.52
CA GLU A 186 -15.17 -20.30 -1.12
C GLU A 186 -14.14 -19.83 -2.15
N LYS A 187 -14.52 -18.91 -3.05
CA LYS A 187 -13.60 -18.33 -4.03
C LYS A 187 -12.50 -17.49 -3.39
N ILE A 188 -12.76 -16.86 -2.24
CA ILE A 188 -11.75 -16.09 -1.50
C ILE A 188 -10.74 -17.06 -0.91
N LEU A 189 -11.20 -18.05 -0.16
CA LEU A 189 -10.34 -19.04 0.51
C LEU A 189 -9.56 -19.92 -0.47
N ALA A 190 -10.08 -20.13 -1.69
CA ALA A 190 -9.37 -20.84 -2.75
C ALA A 190 -8.16 -20.06 -3.30
N ASN A 191 -8.23 -18.72 -3.31
CA ASN A 191 -7.13 -17.87 -3.80
C ASN A 191 -6.20 -17.40 -2.66
N GLU A 192 -6.76 -17.18 -1.47
CA GLU A 192 -6.08 -16.70 -0.26
C GLU A 192 -6.44 -17.61 0.92
N PRO A 193 -5.81 -18.80 1.02
CA PRO A 193 -6.12 -19.74 2.09
C PRO A 193 -5.67 -19.19 3.45
N GLU A 194 -6.59 -19.09 4.41
CA GLU A 194 -6.23 -18.75 5.78
C GLU A 194 -5.31 -19.84 6.37
N HIS A 195 -4.18 -19.43 6.95
CA HIS A 195 -3.33 -20.39 7.64
C HIS A 195 -4.04 -20.92 8.90
N LYS A 196 -4.50 -22.17 8.85
CA LYS A 196 -5.19 -22.86 9.97
C LYS A 196 -4.36 -22.96 11.26
N THR A 197 -3.04 -22.85 11.17
CA THR A 197 -2.12 -22.94 12.31
C THR A 197 -1.20 -21.73 12.31
N ILE A 198 -1.54 -20.74 13.12
CA ILE A 198 -0.71 -19.54 13.30
C ILE A 198 0.35 -19.85 14.34
N ASN A 199 1.62 -19.82 13.94
CA ASN A 199 2.72 -19.92 14.88
C ASN A 199 3.01 -18.54 15.50
N MET A 200 2.69 -18.37 16.79
CA MET A 200 2.93 -17.10 17.50
C MET A 200 4.41 -16.66 17.48
N ARG A 201 5.35 -17.60 17.33
CA ARG A 201 6.77 -17.28 17.13
C ARG A 201 6.99 -16.52 15.82
N HIS A 202 6.34 -16.92 14.73
CA HIS A 202 6.45 -16.24 13.43
C HIS A 202 5.84 -14.84 13.48
N VAL A 203 4.76 -14.65 14.24
CA VAL A 203 4.15 -13.33 14.47
C VAL A 203 5.12 -12.39 15.19
N TYR A 204 5.81 -12.87 16.23
CA TYR A 204 6.82 -12.07 16.93
C TYR A 204 8.00 -11.72 16.00
N ILE A 205 8.49 -12.69 15.22
CA ILE A 205 9.53 -12.46 14.22
C ILE A 205 9.07 -11.43 13.17
N ALA A 206 7.79 -11.45 12.78
CA ALA A 206 7.23 -10.49 11.83
C ALA A 206 7.24 -9.06 12.39
N ILE A 207 6.89 -8.88 13.67
CA ILE A 207 6.96 -7.57 14.33
C ILE A 207 8.42 -7.09 14.34
N VAL A 208 9.36 -7.95 14.73
CA VAL A 208 10.80 -7.63 14.70
C VAL A 208 11.25 -7.28 13.28
N ALA A 209 10.84 -8.04 12.27
CA ALA A 209 11.18 -7.80 10.87
C ALA A 209 10.63 -6.45 10.36
N ILE A 210 9.40 -6.08 10.75
CA ILE A 210 8.80 -4.79 10.40
C ILE A 210 9.57 -3.65 11.06
N VAL A 211 9.81 -3.73 12.37
CA VAL A 211 10.55 -2.69 13.11
C VAL A 211 11.96 -2.53 12.54
N ALA A 212 12.62 -3.64 12.26
CA ALA A 212 13.94 -3.63 11.70
C ALA A 212 13.90 -3.02 10.29
N ALA A 213 13.11 -3.57 9.36
CA ALA A 213 12.97 -3.04 7.99
C ALA A 213 12.72 -1.53 7.96
N LEU A 214 11.80 -1.05 8.80
CA LEU A 214 11.51 0.37 8.98
C LEU A 214 12.71 1.15 9.50
N GLY A 215 13.38 0.65 10.54
CA GLY A 215 14.57 1.26 11.11
C GLY A 215 15.69 1.42 10.08
N ALA A 216 15.99 0.38 9.31
CA ALA A 216 17.01 0.49 8.26
C ALA A 216 16.55 1.35 7.08
N GLN A 217 15.28 1.33 6.71
CA GLN A 217 14.77 2.21 5.67
C GLN A 217 14.89 3.68 6.07
N ILE A 218 14.53 4.03 7.32
CA ILE A 218 14.65 5.40 7.83
C ILE A 218 16.12 5.80 7.96
N TYR A 219 16.98 4.91 8.49
CA TYR A 219 18.41 5.19 8.66
C TYR A 219 19.14 5.36 7.32
N SER A 220 18.87 4.49 6.34
CA SER A 220 19.58 4.50 5.06
C SER A 220 18.92 5.37 3.99
N GLY A 221 17.67 5.77 4.18
CA GLY A 221 16.85 6.41 3.15
C GLY A 221 16.49 5.49 1.96
N SER A 222 16.81 4.19 2.03
CA SER A 222 16.65 3.25 0.91
C SER A 222 15.60 2.19 1.18
N MET A 223 14.57 2.16 0.33
CA MET A 223 13.54 1.11 0.35
C MET A 223 14.13 -0.28 0.07
N ILE A 224 15.19 -0.35 -0.74
CA ILE A 224 15.90 -1.60 -1.06
C ILE A 224 16.48 -2.20 0.21
N ILE A 225 17.17 -1.38 1.01
CA ILE A 225 17.80 -1.82 2.26
C ILE A 225 16.74 -2.24 3.28
N GLY A 226 15.64 -1.48 3.40
CA GLY A 226 14.52 -1.83 4.27
C GLY A 226 13.92 -3.20 3.92
N GLY A 227 13.57 -3.41 2.65
CA GLY A 227 13.00 -4.68 2.17
C GLY A 227 13.97 -5.85 2.32
N LEU A 228 15.25 -5.65 2.02
CA LEU A 228 16.30 -6.66 2.16
C LEU A 228 16.49 -7.08 3.61
N MET A 229 16.53 -6.10 4.52
CA MET A 229 16.74 -6.40 5.93
C MET A 229 15.53 -7.08 6.55
N GLY A 230 14.31 -6.64 6.23
CA GLY A 230 13.09 -7.35 6.63
C GLY A 230 13.08 -8.80 6.13
N PHE A 231 13.47 -9.03 4.88
CA PHE A 231 13.60 -10.36 4.30
C PHE A 231 14.68 -11.22 5.00
N MET A 232 15.82 -10.63 5.36
CA MET A 232 16.86 -11.31 6.13
C MET A 232 16.34 -11.74 7.50
N VAL A 233 15.63 -10.87 8.23
CA VAL A 233 15.04 -11.22 9.54
C VAL A 233 14.04 -12.37 9.40
N PHE A 234 13.22 -12.40 8.35
CA PHE A 234 12.30 -13.52 8.10
C PHE A 234 13.03 -14.83 7.77
N THR A 235 14.13 -14.75 7.01
CA THR A 235 14.92 -15.92 6.61
C THR A 235 15.68 -16.49 7.81
N PHE A 236 16.40 -15.66 8.56
CA PHE A 236 17.14 -16.10 9.75
C PHE A 236 16.23 -16.45 10.93
N GLY A 237 15.07 -15.80 11.04
CA GLY A 237 14.04 -16.14 12.02
C GLY A 237 13.35 -17.48 11.77
N GLY A 238 13.57 -18.11 10.61
CA GLY A 238 13.00 -19.41 10.26
C GLY A 238 11.54 -19.36 9.81
N VAL A 239 11.01 -18.16 9.52
CA VAL A 239 9.67 -18.00 8.92
C VAL A 239 9.71 -18.44 7.45
N ILE A 240 10.81 -18.15 6.77
CA ILE A 240 11.09 -18.61 5.40
C ILE A 240 12.22 -19.64 5.48
N LYS A 241 11.97 -20.86 5.01
CA LYS A 241 13.04 -21.85 4.87
C LYS A 241 14.03 -21.38 3.82
N TRP A 242 15.32 -21.60 4.04
CA TRP A 242 16.38 -21.22 3.09
C TRP A 242 16.14 -21.72 1.65
N LYS A 243 15.53 -22.91 1.51
CA LYS A 243 15.16 -23.50 0.20
C LYS A 243 14.02 -22.75 -0.51
N GLU A 244 13.22 -21.98 0.22
CA GLU A 244 12.05 -21.24 -0.28
C GLU A 244 12.38 -19.75 -0.53
N THR A 245 13.56 -19.28 -0.15
CA THR A 245 14.04 -17.90 -0.33
C THR A 245 13.92 -17.45 -1.79
N HIS A 246 14.28 -18.31 -2.75
CA HIS A 246 14.17 -18.00 -4.18
C HIS A 246 12.70 -17.90 -4.64
N ASP A 247 11.83 -18.79 -4.16
CA ASP A 247 10.39 -18.77 -4.48
C ASP A 247 9.72 -17.49 -3.94
N VAL A 248 10.05 -17.08 -2.72
CA VAL A 248 9.54 -15.82 -2.13
C VAL A 248 10.02 -14.61 -2.92
N PHE A 249 11.29 -14.57 -3.29
CA PHE A 249 11.86 -13.48 -4.09
C PHE A 249 11.18 -13.39 -5.46
N THR A 250 11.06 -14.51 -6.18
CA THR A 250 10.41 -14.57 -7.50
C THR A 250 8.95 -14.14 -7.45
N LYS A 251 8.19 -14.61 -6.45
CA LYS A 251 6.80 -14.16 -6.22
C LYS A 251 6.72 -12.68 -5.90
N GLY A 252 7.65 -12.17 -5.10
CA GLY A 252 7.75 -10.76 -4.75
C GLY A 252 7.98 -9.88 -5.98
N VAL A 253 8.96 -10.24 -6.81
CA VAL A 253 9.24 -9.58 -8.08
C VAL A 253 7.99 -9.62 -8.97
N HIS A 254 7.37 -10.79 -9.15
CA HIS A 254 6.19 -10.94 -10.00
C HIS A 254 5.02 -10.05 -9.56
N MET A 255 4.77 -9.96 -8.24
CA MET A 255 3.68 -9.15 -7.69
C MET A 255 3.84 -7.66 -8.01
N MET A 256 5.09 -7.15 -8.00
CA MET A 256 5.38 -5.72 -8.13
C MET A 256 5.94 -5.31 -9.50
N ALA A 257 6.31 -6.26 -10.36
CA ALA A 257 6.93 -6.00 -11.66
C ALA A 257 6.07 -5.10 -12.55
N MET A 258 4.75 -5.34 -12.60
CA MET A 258 3.81 -4.54 -13.40
C MET A 258 3.75 -3.10 -12.89
N ILE A 259 3.68 -2.90 -11.57
CA ILE A 259 3.65 -1.57 -10.94
C ILE A 259 4.96 -0.84 -11.21
N GLY A 260 6.09 -1.53 -11.03
CA GLY A 260 7.42 -0.99 -11.35
C GLY A 260 7.52 -0.55 -12.80
N PHE A 261 7.09 -1.39 -13.74
CA PHE A 261 7.08 -1.04 -15.17
C PHE A 261 6.24 0.20 -15.48
N ILE A 262 5.01 0.29 -14.95
CA ILE A 262 4.13 1.46 -15.12
C ILE A 262 4.80 2.73 -14.58
N MET A 263 5.45 2.65 -13.41
CA MET A 263 6.12 3.80 -12.79
C MET A 263 7.33 4.28 -13.60
N ILE A 264 8.12 3.35 -14.13
CA ILE A 264 9.27 3.67 -14.98
C ILE A 264 8.80 4.30 -16.30
N ALA A 265 7.76 3.72 -16.91
CA ALA A 265 7.13 4.27 -18.11
C ALA A 265 6.62 5.69 -17.88
N ALA A 266 5.92 5.94 -16.76
CA ALA A 266 5.41 7.26 -16.40
C ALA A 266 6.54 8.30 -16.21
N ALA A 267 7.64 7.90 -15.56
CA ALA A 267 8.80 8.77 -15.38
C ALA A 267 9.45 9.18 -16.71
N GLY A 268 9.39 8.34 -17.74
CA GLY A 268 9.90 8.67 -19.07
C GLY A 268 9.09 9.73 -19.82
N PHE A 269 7.78 9.79 -19.59
CA PHE A 269 6.90 10.79 -20.23
C PHE A 269 6.74 12.08 -19.43
N ALA A 270 7.15 12.11 -18.16
CA ALA A 270 7.03 13.28 -17.30
C ALA A 270 8.16 14.31 -17.50
N ARG A 271 9.13 14.01 -18.37
CA ARG A 271 10.28 14.87 -18.69
C ARG A 271 10.10 15.58 -20.03
#